data_AF-A0A4R8DJZ5-F1
#
_entry.id   AF-A0A4R8DJZ5-F1
#
_cell.length_a   1.000
_cell.length_b   1.000
_cell.length_c   1.000
_cell.angle_alpha   90.00
_cell.angle_beta   90.00
_cell.angle_gamma   90.00
#
_symmetry.space_group_name_H-M   'P 1'
#
loop_
_entity.id
_entity.type
_entity.pdbx_description
1 polymer ?
#
loop_
_entity_poly.entity_id
_entity_poly.type
_entity_poly.pdbx_seq_one_letter_code
_entity_poly.pdbx_strand_id
1 'polypeptide(L)'
;MADLDSDNPDDFETTAGSYRRQSGELGTAGAEMGQPGPVTPGVFTGRTQMANDINTALTTAGQKMTEAAQGVGAYGSVSSQVGKLYKRHRELSTQVLGGVINDAGETTGGN
;
A
#
# COMPACT_ATOMS: atom_id res chain seq x y z
N MET A 1 6.69 5.84 -11.69
CA MET A 1 7.17 4.91 -10.66
C MET A 1 8.08 5.74 -9.76
N ALA A 2 7.83 5.80 -8.45
CA ALA A 2 8.70 6.58 -7.56
C ALA A 2 10.08 5.90 -7.54
N ASP A 3 11.14 6.65 -7.79
CA ASP A 3 12.51 6.17 -7.54
C ASP A 3 12.68 6.08 -6.03
N LEU A 4 12.84 4.86 -5.53
CA LEU A 4 13.11 4.60 -4.12
C LEU A 4 14.62 4.67 -3.93
N ASP A 5 15.08 5.69 -3.21
CA ASP A 5 16.48 5.79 -2.82
C ASP A 5 16.74 4.80 -1.66
N SER A 6 17.61 3.82 -1.90
CA SER A 6 18.01 2.84 -0.88
C SER A 6 18.78 3.46 0.28
N ASP A 7 19.33 4.66 0.11
CA ASP A 7 20.06 5.39 1.16
C ASP A 7 19.13 6.24 2.04
N ASN A 8 17.88 6.43 1.62
CA ASN A 8 16.87 7.17 2.35
C ASN A 8 15.68 6.28 2.78
N PRO A 9 15.76 5.62 3.96
CA PRO A 9 14.69 4.73 4.42
C PRO A 9 13.34 5.43 4.66
N ASP A 10 13.31 6.75 4.77
CA ASP A 10 12.08 7.53 4.92
C ASP A 10 11.29 7.64 3.60
N ASP A 11 11.94 7.45 2.45
CA ASP A 11 11.26 7.40 1.15
C ASP A 11 10.40 6.14 1.00
N PHE A 12 10.81 5.03 1.62
CA PHE A 12 10.01 3.80 1.70
C PHE A 12 8.75 3.99 2.54
N GLU A 13 8.85 4.72 3.66
CA GLU A 13 7.70 5.03 4.51
C GLU A 13 6.73 6.01 3.83
N THR A 14 7.27 7.04 3.16
CA THR A 14 6.49 8.00 2.38
C THR A 14 5.75 7.33 1.23
N THR A 15 6.45 6.45 0.51
CA THR A 15 5.87 5.65 -0.58
C THR A 15 4.81 4.68 -0.06
N ALA A 16 5.09 3.98 1.04
CA ALA A 16 4.11 3.11 1.70
C ALA A 16 2.85 3.86 2.13
N GLY A 17 3.00 5.06 2.69
CA GLY A 17 1.89 5.93 3.07
C GLY A 17 1.04 6.33 1.86
N SER A 18 1.68 6.66 0.74
CA SER A 18 1.00 7.01 -0.51
C SER A 18 0.19 5.85 -1.08
N TYR A 19 0.76 4.64 -1.11
CA TYR A 19 0.03 3.44 -1.55
C TYR A 19 -1.13 3.09 -0.61
N ARG A 20 -0.96 3.22 0.72
CA ARG A 20 -2.07 3.01 1.66
C ARG A 20 -3.22 4.01 1.43
N ARG A 21 -2.90 5.27 1.15
CA ARG A 21 -3.92 6.28 0.83
C ARG A 21 -4.68 5.92 -0.45
N GLN A 22 -3.97 5.63 -1.53
CA GLN A 22 -4.56 5.23 -2.82
C GLN A 22 -5.41 3.96 -2.68
N SER A 23 -4.94 2.97 -1.92
CA SER A 23 -5.68 1.76 -1.59
C SER A 23 -6.99 2.09 -0.86
N GLY A 24 -6.96 2.98 0.14
CA GLY A 24 -8.15 3.44 0.85
C GLY A 24 -9.15 4.14 -0.07
N GLU A 25 -8.67 5.08 -0.91
CA GLU A 25 -9.51 5.80 -1.88
C GLU A 25 -10.18 4.87 -2.89
N LEU A 26 -9.42 3.91 -3.45
CA LEU A 26 -9.95 2.89 -4.36
C LEU A 26 -10.96 1.96 -3.67
N GLY A 27 -10.70 1.59 -2.41
CA GLY A 27 -11.60 0.76 -1.61
C GLY A 27 -12.95 1.44 -1.37
N THR A 28 -12.93 2.71 -0.99
CA THR A 28 -14.15 3.53 -0.82
C THR A 28 -14.92 3.65 -2.13
N ALA A 29 -14.26 4.03 -3.21
CA ALA A 29 -14.91 4.16 -4.51
C ALA A 29 -15.49 2.81 -5.02
N GLY A 30 -14.79 1.69 -4.77
CA GLY A 30 -15.29 0.36 -5.08
C GLY A 30 -16.53 -0.01 -4.26
N ALA A 31 -16.57 0.33 -2.98
CA ALA A 31 -17.72 0.11 -2.11
C ALA A 31 -18.94 0.95 -2.53
N GLU A 32 -18.73 2.21 -2.91
CA GLU A 32 -19.79 3.10 -3.39
C GLU A 32 -20.41 2.59 -4.69
N MET A 33 -19.58 2.21 -5.68
CA MET A 33 -20.09 1.64 -6.94
C MET A 33 -20.71 0.25 -6.77
N GLY A 34 -20.25 -0.50 -5.77
CA GLY A 34 -20.77 -1.83 -5.44
C GLY A 34 -22.21 -1.85 -4.91
N GLN A 35 -22.77 -0.67 -4.59
CA GLN A 35 -24.11 -0.49 -4.02
C GLN A 35 -25.03 0.27 -5.01
N PRO A 36 -25.37 -0.31 -6.17
CA PRO A 36 -26.23 0.37 -7.13
C PRO A 36 -27.64 0.57 -6.56
N GLY A 37 -28.27 1.67 -6.95
CA GLY A 37 -29.60 2.06 -6.47
C GLY A 37 -30.74 1.13 -6.90
N PRO A 38 -31.91 1.23 -6.24
CA PRO A 38 -33.07 0.40 -6.56
C PRO A 38 -33.58 0.67 -7.97
N VAL A 39 -33.90 -0.39 -8.72
CA VAL A 39 -34.56 -0.30 -10.02
C VAL A 39 -36.07 -0.31 -9.81
N THR A 40 -36.74 0.80 -10.09
CA THR A 40 -38.21 0.84 -10.13
C THR A 40 -38.71 0.11 -11.38
N PRO A 41 -39.54 -0.95 -11.25
CA PRO A 41 -40.13 -1.62 -12.40
C PRO A 41 -40.99 -0.62 -13.20
N GLY A 42 -40.69 -0.46 -14.48
CA GLY A 42 -41.44 0.40 -15.39
C GLY A 42 -42.35 -0.41 -16.30
N VAL A 43 -43.37 0.26 -16.88
CA VAL A 43 -44.31 -0.33 -17.86
C VAL A 43 -43.58 -0.89 -19.09
N PHE A 44 -42.37 -0.38 -19.37
CA PHE A 44 -41.52 -0.86 -20.46
C PHE A 44 -40.43 -1.81 -19.92
N THR A 45 -40.64 -3.11 -20.13
CA THR A 45 -39.72 -4.20 -19.75
C THR A 45 -38.27 -3.97 -20.19
N GLY A 46 -38.04 -3.38 -21.37
CA GLY A 46 -36.69 -3.08 -21.86
C GLY A 46 -35.91 -2.07 -21.01
N ARG A 47 -36.58 -1.11 -20.36
CA ARG A 47 -35.91 -0.14 -19.47
C ARG A 47 -35.50 -0.77 -18.14
N THR A 48 -36.35 -1.64 -17.59
CA THR A 48 -36.04 -2.38 -16.37
C THR A 48 -34.88 -3.35 -16.59
N GLN A 49 -34.83 -4.05 -17.73
CA GLN A 49 -33.69 -4.92 -18.04
C GLN A 49 -32.38 -4.11 -18.17
N MET A 50 -32.40 -3.00 -18.90
CA MET A 50 -31.23 -2.14 -19.05
C MET A 50 -30.72 -1.60 -17.71
N ALA A 51 -31.61 -1.23 -16.80
CA ALA A 51 -31.24 -0.79 -15.46
C ALA A 51 -30.60 -1.92 -14.62
N ASN A 52 -31.12 -3.15 -14.72
CA ASN A 52 -30.53 -4.31 -14.06
C ASN A 52 -29.13 -4.66 -14.61
N ASP A 53 -28.94 -4.54 -15.93
CA ASP A 53 -27.66 -4.77 -16.58
C ASP A 53 -26.61 -3.72 -16.13
N ILE A 54 -27.02 -2.45 -16.03
CA ILE A 54 -26.19 -1.37 -15.48
C ILE A 54 -25.82 -1.65 -14.03
N ASN A 55 -26.78 -2.03 -13.19
CA ASN A 55 -26.52 -2.37 -11.79
C ASN A 55 -25.52 -3.52 -11.66
N THR A 56 -25.66 -4.56 -12.48
CA THR A 56 -24.71 -5.69 -12.51
C THR A 56 -23.30 -5.25 -12.92
N ALA A 57 -23.20 -4.38 -13.93
CA ALA A 57 -21.93 -3.82 -14.36
C ALA A 57 -21.27 -2.95 -13.27
N LEU A 58 -22.06 -2.13 -12.56
CA LEU A 58 -21.59 -1.32 -11.43
C LEU A 58 -21.08 -2.17 -10.27
N THR A 59 -21.83 -3.21 -9.88
CA THR A 59 -21.39 -4.16 -8.84
C THR A 59 -20.07 -4.84 -9.23
N THR A 60 -19.94 -5.27 -10.49
CA THR A 60 -18.70 -5.90 -10.98
C THR A 60 -17.53 -4.92 -11.00
N ALA A 61 -17.77 -3.67 -11.41
CA ALA A 61 -16.75 -2.62 -11.39
C ALA A 61 -16.29 -2.31 -9.96
N GLY A 62 -17.25 -2.22 -9.01
CA GLY A 62 -16.97 -2.03 -7.60
C GLY A 62 -16.07 -3.13 -7.02
N GLN A 63 -16.40 -4.39 -7.29
CA GLN A 63 -15.58 -5.55 -6.88
C GLN A 63 -14.15 -5.47 -7.42
N LYS A 64 -13.97 -5.20 -8.71
CA LYS A 64 -12.64 -5.05 -9.33
C LYS A 64 -11.84 -3.91 -8.71
N MET A 65 -12.49 -2.82 -8.33
CA MET A 65 -11.82 -1.71 -7.64
C MET A 65 -11.41 -2.08 -6.20
N THR A 66 -12.24 -2.85 -5.49
CA THR A 66 -11.86 -3.41 -4.19
C THR A 66 -10.66 -4.37 -4.30
N GLU A 67 -10.63 -5.22 -5.33
CA GLU A 67 -9.46 -6.08 -5.60
C GLU A 67 -8.20 -5.26 -5.90
N ALA A 68 -8.32 -4.23 -6.74
CA ALA A 68 -7.21 -3.32 -7.03
C ALA A 68 -6.72 -2.60 -5.76
N ALA A 69 -7.63 -2.15 -4.91
CA ALA A 69 -7.30 -1.54 -3.61
C ALA A 69 -6.48 -2.49 -2.74
N GLN A 70 -6.84 -3.78 -2.67
CA GLN A 70 -6.08 -4.79 -1.92
C GLN A 70 -4.65 -4.95 -2.48
N GLY A 71 -4.51 -5.02 -3.80
CA GLY A 71 -3.21 -5.10 -4.46
C GLY A 71 -2.31 -3.90 -4.14
N VAL A 72 -2.83 -2.69 -4.28
CA VAL A 72 -2.12 -1.44 -3.95
C VAL A 72 -1.75 -1.39 -2.47
N GLY A 73 -2.66 -1.81 -1.59
CA GLY A 73 -2.41 -1.88 -0.15
C GLY A 73 -1.29 -2.86 0.22
N ALA A 74 -1.20 -3.99 -0.48
CA ALA A 74 -0.13 -4.97 -0.31
C ALA A 74 1.24 -4.38 -0.68
N TYR A 75 1.35 -3.64 -1.79
CA TYR A 75 2.58 -2.91 -2.14
C TYR A 75 2.98 -1.92 -1.04
N GLY A 76 2.03 -1.14 -0.51
CA GLY A 76 2.30 -0.24 0.61
C GLY A 76 2.81 -0.96 1.87
N SER A 77 2.28 -2.15 2.16
CA SER A 77 2.77 -2.98 3.27
C SER A 77 4.22 -3.45 3.06
N VAL A 78 4.53 -3.96 1.86
CA VAL A 78 5.89 -4.42 1.51
C VAL A 78 6.88 -3.26 1.57
N SER A 79 6.57 -2.10 0.99
CA SER A 79 7.44 -0.91 1.07
C SER A 79 7.73 -0.52 2.53
N SER A 80 6.72 -0.57 3.40
CA SER A 80 6.90 -0.28 4.84
C SER A 80 7.81 -1.31 5.55
N GLN A 81 7.71 -2.59 5.19
CA GLN A 81 8.57 -3.64 5.75
C GLN A 81 10.03 -3.46 5.30
N VAL A 82 10.25 -3.16 4.02
CA VAL A 82 11.57 -2.89 3.47
C VAL A 82 12.21 -1.69 4.16
N GLY A 83 11.50 -0.57 4.32
CA GLY A 83 12.01 0.61 5.03
C GLY A 83 12.44 0.30 6.47
N LYS A 84 11.65 -0.49 7.22
CA LYS A 84 12.02 -0.94 8.57
C LYS A 84 13.27 -1.83 8.59
N LEU A 85 13.39 -2.73 7.61
CA LEU A 85 14.56 -3.60 7.49
C LEU A 85 15.84 -2.78 7.23
N TYR A 86 15.77 -1.77 6.35
CA TYR A 86 16.87 -0.85 6.10
C TYR A 86 17.28 -0.07 7.35
N LYS A 87 16.32 0.49 8.11
CA LYS A 87 16.60 1.19 9.38
C LYS A 87 17.34 0.27 10.37
N ARG A 88 16.83 -0.95 10.56
CA ARG A 88 17.47 -1.95 11.43
C ARG A 88 18.88 -2.33 10.95
N HIS A 89 19.08 -2.52 9.64
CA HIS A 89 20.40 -2.85 9.10
C HIS A 89 21.41 -1.73 9.35
N ARG A 90 20.99 -0.47 9.18
CA ARG A 90 21.83 0.70 9.46
C ARG A 90 22.21 0.78 10.94
N GLU A 91 21.25 0.62 11.83
CA GLU A 91 21.49 0.58 13.29
C GLU A 91 22.47 -0.52 13.67
N LEU A 92 22.27 -1.75 13.17
CA LEU A 92 23.16 -2.88 13.44
C LEU A 92 24.57 -2.61 12.91
N SER A 93 24.68 -2.07 11.70
CA SER A 93 25.97 -1.73 11.08
C SER A 93 26.72 -0.70 11.91
N THR A 94 26.05 0.35 12.40
CA THR A 94 26.64 1.36 13.27
C THR A 94 27.06 0.78 14.63
N GLN A 95 26.25 -0.12 15.22
CA GLN A 95 26.61 -0.78 16.48
C GLN A 95 27.81 -1.72 16.34
N VAL A 96 27.85 -2.54 15.29
CA VAL A 96 28.97 -3.46 15.03
C VAL A 96 30.24 -2.68 14.71
N LEU A 97 30.18 -1.68 13.82
CA LEU A 97 31.36 -0.86 13.50
C LEU A 97 31.83 -0.05 14.71
N GLY A 98 30.91 0.54 15.47
CA GLY A 98 31.25 1.26 16.70
C GLY A 98 31.87 0.36 17.77
N GLY A 99 31.35 -0.85 17.94
CA GLY A 99 31.89 -1.86 18.85
C GLY A 99 33.30 -2.32 18.45
N VAL A 100 33.50 -2.67 17.17
CA VAL A 100 34.81 -3.07 16.65
C VAL A 100 35.87 -1.97 16.80
N ILE A 101 35.49 -0.69 16.59
CA ILE A 101 36.41 0.44 16.77
C ILE A 101 36.78 0.63 18.24
N ASN A 102 35.82 0.53 19.16
CA ASN A 102 36.09 0.66 20.60
C ASN A 102 36.97 -0.49 21.12
N ASP A 103 36.70 -1.73 20.71
CA ASP A 103 37.51 -2.90 21.08
C ASP A 103 38.95 -2.81 20.51
N ALA A 104 39.10 -2.28 19.29
CA ALA A 104 40.41 -2.03 18.68
C ALA A 104 41.20 -0.90 19.39
N GLY A 105 40.51 0.12 19.92
CA GLY A 105 41.12 1.22 20.67
C GLY A 105 41.61 0.80 22.07
N GLU A 106 40.88 -0.07 22.76
CA GLU A 106 41.32 -0.61 24.06
C GLU A 106 42.51 -1.56 23.93
N THR A 107 42.63 -2.29 22.82
CA THR A 107 43.76 -3.23 22.59
C THR A 107 45.05 -2.57 22.11
N THR A 108 45.03 -1.31 21.65
CA THR A 108 46.25 -0.56 21.25
C THR A 108 46.74 0.45 22.29
N GLY A 109 45.95 0.77 23.32
CA GLY A 109 46.31 1.72 24.38
C GLY A 109 47.01 1.11 25.61
N GLY A 110 47.20 -0.21 25.66
CA GLY A 110 47.84 -0.92 26.77
C GLY A 110 49.13 -1.62 26.36
N ASN A 111 50.24 -0.88 26.30
CA ASN A 111 51.62 -1.34 26.51
C ASN A 111 52.57 -0.14 26.67
#